data_AF-A0A2S9FTW9-F1
#
_entry.id   AF-A0A2S9FTW9-F1
#
_cell.length_a   1.000
_cell.length_b   1.000
_cell.length_c   1.000
_cell.angle_alpha   90.00
_cell.angle_beta   90.00
_cell.angle_gamma   90.00
#
_symmetry.space_group_name_H-M   'P 1'
#
loop_
_entity.id
_entity.type
_entity.pdbx_description
1 polymer ?
#
loop_
_entity_poly.entity_id
_entity_poly.type
_entity_poly.pdbx_seq_one_letter_code
_entity_poly.pdbx_strand_id
1 'polypeptide(L)' 'SAGVGDRVSLMETRPLSATKRWRLVEVLERAK' A
#
# COMPACT_ATOMS: atom_id res chain seq x y z
N SER A 1 -7.50 -5.60 -3.36
CA SER A 1 -7.01 -5.69 -1.97
C SER A 1 -5.63 -6.32 -1.96
N ALA A 2 -4.78 -5.92 -1.02
CA ALA A 2 -3.48 -6.53 -0.77
C ALA A 2 -3.59 -7.48 0.43
N GLY A 3 -2.91 -8.62 0.37
CA GLY A 3 -2.77 -9.59 1.45
C GLY A 3 -1.49 -9.36 2.26
N VAL A 4 -1.35 -10.12 3.34
CA VAL A 4 -0.10 -10.18 4.10
C VAL A 4 0.96 -10.87 3.25
N GLY A 5 2.14 -10.26 3.14
CA GLY A 5 3.26 -10.79 2.34
C GLY A 5 3.29 -10.34 0.88
N ASP A 6 2.27 -9.63 0.40
CA ASP A 6 2.29 -9.07 -0.96
C ASP A 6 3.34 -7.95 -1.08
N ARG A 7 4.04 -7.91 -2.23
CA ARG A 7 4.85 -6.77 -2.62
C ARG A 7 3.97 -5.75 -3.31
N VAL A 8 3.90 -4.54 -2.76
CA VAL A 8 3.01 -3.49 -3.24
C VAL A 8 3.75 -2.21 -3.58
N SER A 9 3.20 -1.45 -4.52
CA SER A 9 3.64 -0.08 -4.81
C SER A 9 2.75 0.92 -4.06
N LEU A 10 3.38 1.91 -3.43
CA LEU A 10 2.72 2.96 -2.66
C LEU A 10 3.00 4.33 -3.28
N MET A 11 2.07 5.25 -3.11
CA MET A 11 2.21 6.65 -3.48
C MET A 11 1.90 7.54 -2.28
N GLU A 12 2.68 8.59 -2.09
CA GLU A 12 2.40 9.61 -1.08
C GLU A 12 1.08 10.34 -1.35
N THR A 13 0.43 10.78 -0.28
CA THR A 13 -0.85 11.46 -0.28
C THR A 13 -0.91 12.46 0.87
N ARG A 14 -1.92 13.33 0.86
CA ARG A 14 -2.27 14.12 2.05
C ARG A 14 -2.52 13.19 3.27
N PRO A 15 -2.31 13.64 4.51
CA PRO A 15 -2.55 12.81 5.69
C PRO A 15 -3.95 12.19 5.70
N LEU A 16 -4.01 10.86 5.79
CA LEU A 16 -5.26 10.09 5.89
C LEU A 16 -5.63 9.76 7.34
N SER A 17 -4.65 9.81 8.23
CA SER A 17 -4.79 9.66 9.68
C SER A 17 -3.60 10.33 10.38
N ALA A 18 -3.46 10.15 11.69
CA ALA A 18 -2.33 10.67 12.46
C ALA A 18 -0.96 10.26 11.88
N THR A 19 -0.84 9.04 11.33
CA THR A 19 0.45 8.51 10.83
C THR A 19 0.43 8.07 9.37
N LYS A 20 -0.75 7.86 8.77
CA LYS A 20 -0.85 7.33 7.40
C LYS A 20 -0.82 8.43 6.34
N ARG A 21 0.20 8.40 5.48
CA ARG A 21 0.41 9.34 4.35
C ARG A 21 0.50 8.66 2.99
N TRP A 22 0.21 7.36 2.91
CA TRP A 22 0.42 6.55 1.72
C TRP A 22 -0.88 5.87 1.29
N ARG A 23 -1.07 5.75 -0.03
CA ARG A 23 -2.13 4.92 -0.62
C ARG A 23 -1.54 3.77 -1.42
N LEU A 24 -2.27 2.66 -1.47
CA LEU A 24 -1.97 1.55 -2.37
C LEU A 24 -2.20 2.00 -3.82
N VAL A 25 -1.21 1.78 -4.68
CA VAL A 25 -1.32 2.00 -6.12
C VAL A 25 -1.66 0.68 -6.79
N GLU A 26 -0.80 -0.33 -6.63
CA GLU A 26 -0.95 -1.65 -7.23
C GLU A 26 -0.22 -2.73 -6.42
N VAL A 27 -0.58 -4.00 -6.68
CA VAL A 27 0.11 -5.18 -6.14
C VAL A 27 1.05 -5.70 -7.21
N LEU A 28 2.36 -5.65 -6.95
CA LEU A 28 3.39 -6.05 -7.90
C LEU A 28 3.58 -7.58 -7.91
N GLU A 29 3.62 -8.18 -6.73
CA GLU A 29 3.77 -9.63 -6.55
C GLU A 29 2.83 -10.09 -5.42
N ARG A 30 2.08 -11.16 -5.67
CA ARG A 30 1.23 -11.79 -4.64
C ARG A 30 2.01 -12.84 -3.88
N ALA A 31 1.79 -12.90 -2.57
CA ALA A 31 2.28 -14.02 -1.77
C ALA A 31 1.73 -15.34 -2.34
N LYS A 32 2.57 -16.39 -2.35
CA LYS A 32 2.20 -17.74 -2.76
C LYS A 32 1.37 -18.44 -1.71
#